data_AF-A0A4Q2V268-F1
#
_entry.id   AF-A0A4Q2V268-F1
#
_cell.length_a   1.000
_cell.length_b   1.000
_cell.length_c   1.000
_cell.angle_alpha   90.00
_cell.angle_beta   90.00
_cell.angle_gamma   90.00
#
_symmetry.space_group_name_H-M   'P 1'
#
loop_
_entity.id
_entity.type
_entity.pdbx_description
1 polymer ?
#
loop_
_entity_poly.entity_id
_entity_poly.type
_entity_poly.pdbx_seq_one_letter_code
_entity_poly.pdbx_strand_id
1 'polypeptide(L)'
;MIAGLLTADIAGGASNLLLIMMFTFCGVLAGPDAMPGFWIFMYRINPFTYIIESFMGTSLGNAPMYCADNEFIPFTALNGSTCGEYASDFLS
;
A
#
# COMPACT_ATOMS: atom_id res chain seq x y z
N MET A 1 -25.06 2.30 -9.31
CA MET A 1 -25.14 1.12 -10.19
C MET A 1 -26.54 0.54 -10.07
N ILE A 2 -27.44 0.86 -11.00
CA ILE A 2 -28.82 0.32 -11.02
C ILE A 2 -29.21 -0.12 -12.44
N ALA A 3 -28.35 0.10 -13.44
CA ALA A 3 -28.70 -0.05 -14.85
C ALA A 3 -28.65 -1.49 -15.40
N GLY A 4 -28.31 -2.50 -14.59
CA GLY A 4 -28.17 -3.89 -15.05
C GLY A 4 -28.68 -4.97 -14.09
N LEU A 5 -29.24 -4.59 -12.95
CA LEU A 5 -29.69 -5.53 -11.90
C LEU A 5 -31.17 -5.31 -11.62
N LEU A 6 -31.92 -6.42 -11.58
CA LEU A 6 -33.39 -6.46 -11.55
C LEU A 6 -33.99 -5.88 -10.24
N THR A 7 -33.19 -5.77 -9.18
CA THR A 7 -33.63 -5.35 -7.84
C THR A 7 -32.58 -4.52 -7.11
N ALA A 8 -33.03 -3.54 -6.33
CA ALA A 8 -32.16 -2.63 -5.57
C ALA A 8 -31.33 -3.37 -4.50
N ASP A 9 -31.89 -4.41 -3.88
CA ASP A 9 -31.19 -5.18 -2.84
C ASP A 9 -29.97 -5.93 -3.40
N ILE A 10 -30.09 -6.51 -4.59
CA ILE A 10 -28.99 -7.22 -5.25
C ILE A 10 -27.94 -6.21 -5.73
N ALA A 11 -28.38 -5.06 -6.27
CA ALA A 11 -27.48 -3.98 -6.65
C ALA A 11 -26.70 -3.42 -5.44
N GLY A 12 -27.38 -3.26 -4.30
CA GLY A 12 -26.76 -2.86 -3.03
C GLY A 12 -25.70 -3.87 -2.58
N GLY A 13 -26.07 -5.15 -2.49
CA GLY A 13 -25.14 -6.21 -2.10
C GLY A 13 -23.92 -6.32 -3.02
N ALA A 14 -24.13 -6.27 -4.33
CA ALA A 14 -23.04 -6.31 -5.32
C ALA A 14 -22.13 -5.09 -5.23
N SER A 15 -22.71 -3.88 -5.08
CA SER A 15 -21.93 -2.66 -4.94
C SER A 15 -21.10 -2.64 -3.66
N ASN A 16 -21.63 -3.16 -2.55
CA ASN A 16 -20.91 -3.29 -1.30
C ASN A 16 -19.72 -4.25 -1.42
N LEU A 17 -19.93 -5.42 -2.04
CA LEU A 17 -18.85 -6.39 -2.30
C LEU A 17 -17.73 -5.79 -3.17
N LEU A 18 -18.09 -5.11 -4.25
CA LEU A 18 -17.13 -4.45 -5.14
C LEU A 18 -16.35 -3.35 -4.42
N LEU A 19 -17.02 -2.56 -3.58
CA LEU A 19 -16.38 -1.50 -2.81
C LEU A 19 -15.38 -2.07 -1.80
N ILE A 20 -15.75 -3.14 -1.08
CA ILE A 20 -14.86 -3.81 -0.14
C ILE A 20 -13.62 -4.34 -0.87
N MET A 21 -13.79 -4.99 -2.03
CA MET A 21 -12.66 -5.43 -2.85
C MET A 21 -11.79 -4.26 -3.32
N MET A 22 -12.37 -3.15 -3.77
CA MET A 22 -11.61 -1.96 -4.16
C MET A 22 -10.77 -1.39 -3.00
N PHE A 23 -11.29 -1.37 -1.77
CA PHE A 23 -10.52 -0.90 -0.61
C PHE A 23 -9.43 -1.88 -0.17
N THR A 24 -9.65 -3.19 -0.29
CA THR A 24 -8.62 -4.18 0.12
C THR A 24 -7.44 -4.21 -0.83
N PHE A 25 -7.68 -4.02 -2.13
CA PHE A 25 -6.65 -4.09 -3.19
C PHE A 25 -6.16 -2.72 -3.69
N CYS A 26 -6.35 -1.65 -2.93
CA CYS A 26 -5.88 -0.30 -3.29
C CYS A 26 -4.37 -0.08 -3.05
N GLY A 27 -3.66 -1.06 -2.46
CA GLY A 27 -2.21 -0.99 -2.23
C GLY A 27 -1.76 -0.40 -0.90
N VAL A 28 -2.68 0.11 -0.07
CA VAL A 28 -2.34 0.75 1.23
C VAL A 28 -1.84 -0.25 2.27
N LEU A 29 -2.47 -1.44 2.35
CA LEU A 29 -2.13 -2.47 3.33
C LEU A 29 -0.97 -3.36 2.87
N ALA A 30 -0.92 -3.65 1.57
CA ALA A 30 0.10 -4.46 0.94
C ALA A 30 0.36 -3.90 -0.46
N GLY A 31 1.61 -3.52 -0.71
CA GLY A 31 2.04 -3.04 -2.03
C GLY A 31 1.95 -4.14 -3.10
N PRO A 32 2.07 -3.76 -4.39
CA PRO A 32 1.99 -4.71 -5.51
C PRO A 32 2.99 -5.87 -5.42
N ASP A 33 4.13 -5.68 -4.75
CA ASP A 33 5.18 -6.69 -4.60
C ASP A 33 4.88 -7.75 -3.53
N ALA A 34 4.04 -7.43 -2.55
CA ALA A 34 3.64 -8.36 -1.49
C ALA A 34 2.41 -9.20 -1.86
N MET A 35 1.73 -8.87 -2.96
CA MET A 35 0.53 -9.57 -3.41
C MET A 35 0.89 -10.75 -4.32
N PRO A 36 0.26 -11.93 -4.15
CA PRO A 36 0.43 -13.03 -5.08
C PRO A 36 -0.03 -12.61 -6.48
N GLY A 37 0.78 -12.90 -7.52
CA GLY A 37 0.64 -12.33 -8.86
C GLY A 37 -0.73 -12.50 -9.53
N PHE A 38 -1.56 -13.44 -9.09
CA PHE A 38 -2.96 -13.54 -9.52
C PHE A 38 -3.77 -12.27 -9.25
N TRP A 39 -3.54 -11.55 -8.14
CA TRP A 39 -4.33 -10.37 -7.77
C TRP A 39 -3.84 -9.05 -8.39
N ILE A 40 -2.76 -9.08 -9.19
CA ILE A 40 -2.19 -7.87 -9.80
C ILE A 40 -3.13 -7.21 -10.81
N PHE A 41 -4.02 -7.98 -11.45
CA PHE A 41 -5.00 -7.41 -12.37
C PHE A 41 -6.00 -6.50 -11.63
N MET A 42 -6.37 -6.88 -10.41
CA MET A 42 -7.33 -6.14 -9.60
C MET A 42 -6.75 -4.79 -9.19
N TYR A 43 -5.47 -4.77 -8.82
CA TYR A 43 -4.73 -3.55 -8.50
C TYR A 43 -4.70 -2.55 -9.67
N ARG A 44 -4.52 -3.03 -10.91
CA ARG A 44 -4.43 -2.18 -12.11
C ARG A 44 -5.78 -1.64 -12.60
N ILE A 45 -6.87 -2.40 -12.42
CA ILE A 45 -8.20 -1.96 -12.83
C ILE A 45 -8.80 -0.99 -11.82
N ASN A 46 -8.39 -1.08 -10.56
CA ASN A 46 -8.95 -0.28 -9.48
C ASN A 46 -8.54 1.21 -9.57
N PRO A 47 -9.48 2.13 -9.80
CA PRO A 47 -9.17 3.56 -9.88
C PRO A 47 -8.70 4.15 -8.54
N PHE A 48 -9.08 3.53 -7.40
CA PHE A 48 -8.66 4.02 -6.08
C PHE A 48 -7.16 3.92 -5.86
N THR A 49 -6.51 2.93 -6.47
CA THR A 49 -5.05 2.77 -6.44
C THR A 49 -4.35 4.06 -6.86
N TYR A 50 -4.75 4.62 -8.02
CA TYR A 50 -4.14 5.83 -8.57
C TYR A 50 -4.45 7.08 -7.75
N ILE A 51 -5.65 7.17 -7.18
CA ILE A 51 -6.04 8.30 -6.33
C ILE A 51 -5.20 8.31 -5.05
N ILE A 52 -5.05 7.15 -4.40
CA ILE A 52 -4.27 7.03 -3.17
C ILE A 52 -2.78 7.27 -3.43
N GLU A 53 -2.24 6.73 -4.52
CA GLU A 53 -0.85 6.97 -4.92
C GLU A 53 -0.59 8.47 -5.15
N SER A 54 -1.52 9.16 -5.81
CA SER A 54 -1.47 10.62 -6.01
C SER A 54 -1.58 11.38 -4.68
N PHE A 55 -2.45 10.94 -3.78
CA PHE A 55 -2.62 11.54 -2.46
C PHE A 55 -1.34 11.39 -1.63
N MET A 56 -0.78 10.19 -1.52
CA MET A 56 0.46 9.95 -0.78
C MET A 56 1.65 10.72 -1.39
N GLY A 57 1.77 10.74 -2.72
CA GLY A 57 2.83 11.49 -3.40
C GLY A 57 2.75 13.00 -3.14
N THR A 58 1.55 13.56 -3.10
CA THR A 58 1.35 15.00 -2.82
C THR A 58 1.47 15.35 -1.34
N SER A 59 1.02 14.48 -0.43
CA SER A 59 1.04 14.76 1.01
C SER A 59 2.37 14.45 1.67
N LEU A 60 3.06 13.37 1.27
CA LEU A 60 4.28 12.89 1.92
C LEU A 60 5.56 13.18 1.12
N GLY A 61 5.47 13.49 -0.18
CA GLY A 61 6.66 13.58 -1.04
C GLY A 61 7.72 14.61 -0.59
N ASN A 62 7.33 15.66 0.12
CA ASN A 62 8.26 16.65 0.71
C ASN A 62 7.94 16.97 2.17
N ALA A 63 7.17 16.11 2.84
CA ALA A 63 6.84 16.34 4.25
C ALA A 63 8.10 16.14 5.10
N PRO A 64 8.45 17.09 6.00
CA PRO A 64 9.58 16.89 6.91
C PRO A 64 9.25 15.75 7.88
N MET A 65 10.01 14.65 7.80
CA MET A 65 9.94 13.57 8.78
C MET A 65 10.99 13.81 9.88
N TYR A 66 10.55 13.79 11.14
CA TYR A 66 11.46 13.85 12.29
C TYR A 66 11.31 12.55 13.05
N CYS A 67 12.36 11.73 13.05
CA CYS A 67 12.39 10.54 13.87
C CYS A 67 12.70 10.91 15.32
N ALA A 68 11.99 10.30 16.27
CA ALA A 68 12.31 10.43 17.69
C ALA A 68 13.45 9.47 18.08
N ASP A 69 14.19 9.78 19.15
CA ASP A 69 15.36 8.97 19.57
C ASP A 69 15.00 7.50 19.86
N ASN A 70 13.73 7.22 20.21
CA ASN A 70 13.22 5.89 20.50
C ASN A 70 12.72 5.12 19.25
N GLU A 71 12.72 5.73 18.07
CA GLU A 71 12.37 5.06 16.81
C GLU A 71 13.58 4.42 16.14
N PHE A 72 14.79 4.80 16.55
CA PHE A 72 16.01 4.16 16.08
C PHE A 72 16.16 2.79 16.75
N ILE A 73 16.21 1.75 15.92
CA ILE A 73 16.45 0.38 16.38
C ILE A 73 17.96 0.18 16.44
N PRO A 74 18.58 -0.01 17.63
CA PRO A 74 19.99 -0.31 17.72
C PRO A 74 20.24 -1.71 17.17
N PHE A 75 21.12 -1.81 16.17
CA PHE A 75 21.58 -3.08 15.62
C PHE A 75 23.09 -3.21 15.83
N THR A 76 23.57 -4.45 15.92
CA THR A 76 25.00 -4.76 16.01
C THR A 76 25.44 -5.33 14.67
N ALA A 77 26.41 -4.68 14.01
CA ALA A 77 27.00 -5.18 12.78
C ALA A 77 27.67 -6.55 13.02
N LEU A 78 27.39 -7.54 12.15
CA LEU A 78 27.97 -8.87 12.26
C LEU A 78 29.42 -8.89 11.75
N ASN A 79 30.29 -9.61 12.48
CA ASN A 79 31.61 -10.10 12.05
C ASN A 79 32.51 -9.10 11.29
N GLY A 80 33.00 -8.08 11.99
CA GLY A 80 34.12 -7.25 11.49
C GLY A 80 33.78 -6.24 10.40
N SER A 81 32.51 -6.12 10.01
CA SER A 81 32.02 -5.06 9.13
C SER A 81 31.86 -3.74 9.89
N THR A 82 32.09 -2.63 9.21
CA THR A 82 31.78 -1.31 9.76
C THR A 82 30.27 -1.08 9.79
N CYS A 83 29.79 -0.25 10.73
CA CYS A 83 28.34 0.09 10.81
C CYS A 83 27.79 0.58 9.46
N GLY A 84 28.59 1.32 8.69
CA GLY A 84 28.23 1.80 7.36
C GLY A 84 28.10 0.70 6.31
N GLU A 85 29.02 -0.28 6.28
CA GLU A 85 28.94 -1.43 5.35
C GLU A 85 27.78 -2.37 5.66
N TYR A 86 27.45 -2.54 6.94
CA TYR A 86 26.27 -3.34 7.31
C TYR A 86 24.97 -2.59 7.03
N ALA A 87 24.92 -1.28 7.30
CA ALA A 87 23.72 -0.47 7.11
C ALA A 87 23.42 -0.13 5.64
N SER A 88 24.42 -0.18 4.74
CA SER A 88 24.22 0.16 3.34
C SER A 88 23.21 -0.74 2.62
N ASP A 89 23.09 -2.02 3.03
CA ASP A 89 22.09 -2.95 2.48
C ASP A 89 20.65 -2.64 2.94
N PHE A 90 20.47 -1.84 3.99
CA PHE A 90 19.16 -1.52 4.57
C PHE A 90 18.68 -0.10 4.30
N LEU A 91 19.58 0.79 3.85
CA LEU A 91 19.31 2.21 3.63
C LEU A 91 19.02 2.57 2.16
N SER A 92 18.93 1.58 1.26
CA SER A 92 18.66 1.75 -0.18
C SER A 92 17.17 1.82 -0.50
#